data_AF-A0A7L1BEN3-F1
#
_entry.id   AF-A0A7L1BEN3-F1
#
_cell.length_a   1.000
_cell.length_b   1.000
_cell.length_c   1.000
_cell.angle_alpha   90.00
_cell.angle_beta   90.00
_cell.angle_gamma   90.00
#
_symmetry.space_group_name_H-M   'P 1'
#
loop_
_entity.id
_entity.type
_entity.pdbx_description
1 polymer ?
#
loop_
_entity_poly.entity_id
_entity_poly.type
_entity_poly.pdbx_seq_one_letter_code
_entity_poly.pdbx_strand_id
1 'polypeptide(L)'
;QMSNSSSIRYFFLLALADMQQLQLLHICVFLGISLAALLGNSLIISAVASCGHPLHTPMFFFLLNPALTDLGSICTTVPKAIHNSLWDTRHIPYTGCAAQLFFFLFFIEAEFLAIMCYDCYVSICKPLQYGTLLGSRACAHMAAAAWASSFLNALM
;
A
#
# COMPACT_ATOMS: atom_id res chain seq x y z
N GLN A 1 52.72 -25.99 -16.15
CA GLN A 1 51.67 -26.80 -15.50
C GLN A 1 50.58 -25.83 -15.03
N MET A 2 49.53 -25.63 -15.84
CA MET A 2 48.44 -24.69 -15.56
C MET A 2 47.21 -25.48 -15.12
N SER A 3 46.94 -25.52 -13.82
CA SER A 3 45.78 -26.19 -13.23
C SER A 3 44.62 -25.21 -13.07
N ASN A 4 43.59 -25.39 -13.91
CA ASN A 4 42.16 -25.16 -13.67
C ASN A 4 41.77 -24.15 -12.58
N SER A 5 41.71 -22.85 -12.93
CA SER A 5 41.00 -21.82 -12.14
C SER A 5 39.62 -21.46 -12.72
N SER A 6 39.08 -22.28 -13.62
CA SER A 6 37.79 -22.05 -14.29
C SER A 6 36.57 -22.51 -13.48
N SER A 7 36.72 -23.50 -12.59
CA SER A 7 35.57 -24.11 -11.88
C SER A 7 34.93 -23.18 -10.82
N ILE A 8 35.74 -22.44 -10.05
CA ILE A 8 35.24 -21.57 -8.97
C ILE A 8 34.49 -20.35 -9.54
N ARG A 9 34.92 -19.81 -10.68
CA ARG A 9 34.24 -18.68 -11.33
C ARG A 9 32.89 -19.07 -11.87
N TYR A 10 32.76 -20.23 -12.53
CA TYR A 10 31.47 -20.68 -13.07
C TYR A 10 30.44 -20.95 -11.96
N PHE A 11 30.85 -21.54 -10.83
CA PHE A 11 29.92 -21.78 -9.72
C PHE A 11 29.48 -20.47 -9.05
N PHE A 12 30.41 -19.52 -8.87
CA PHE A 12 30.08 -18.19 -8.35
C PHE A 12 29.21 -17.38 -9.31
N LEU A 13 29.49 -17.41 -10.62
CA LEU A 13 28.67 -16.76 -11.66
C LEU A 13 27.29 -17.41 -11.79
N LEU A 14 27.19 -18.74 -11.67
CA LEU A 14 25.92 -19.44 -11.70
C LEU A 14 25.09 -19.13 -10.47
N ALA A 15 25.68 -19.14 -9.26
CA ALA A 15 25.00 -18.72 -8.04
C ALA A 15 24.60 -17.24 -8.09
N LEU A 16 25.43 -16.37 -8.66
CA LEU A 16 25.11 -14.95 -8.82
C LEU A 16 24.03 -14.72 -9.88
N ALA A 17 24.05 -15.48 -10.97
CA ALA A 17 23.04 -15.44 -12.03
C ALA A 17 21.69 -16.02 -11.55
N ASP A 18 21.71 -17.06 -10.72
CA ASP A 18 20.52 -17.66 -10.10
C ASP A 18 19.91 -16.69 -9.06
N MET A 19 20.76 -16.03 -8.26
CA MET A 19 20.35 -14.94 -7.36
C MET A 19 19.80 -13.73 -8.15
N GLN A 20 20.39 -13.40 -9.30
CA GLN A 20 19.95 -12.31 -10.15
C GLN A 20 18.62 -12.63 -10.85
N GLN A 21 18.42 -13.87 -11.33
CA GLN A 21 17.15 -14.34 -11.88
C GLN A 21 16.05 -14.38 -10.81
N LEU A 22 16.38 -14.82 -9.60
CA LEU A 22 15.46 -14.80 -8.47
C LEU A 22 15.09 -13.37 -8.05
N GLN A 23 16.04 -12.43 -8.07
CA GLN A 23 15.78 -11.01 -7.84
C GLN A 23 14.90 -10.41 -8.95
N LEU A 24 15.16 -10.73 -10.21
CA LEU A 24 14.36 -10.27 -11.35
C LEU A 24 12.94 -10.79 -11.28
N LEU A 25 12.76 -12.06 -10.89
CA LEU A 25 11.46 -12.65 -10.63
C LEU A 25 10.72 -11.90 -9.50
N HIS A 26 11.41 -11.63 -8.37
CA HIS A 26 10.83 -10.86 -7.28
C HIS A 26 10.41 -9.45 -7.72
N ILE A 27 11.25 -8.76 -8.50
CA ILE A 27 10.93 -7.43 -9.04
C ILE A 27 9.72 -7.50 -9.97
N CYS A 28 9.69 -8.46 -10.89
CA CYS A 28 8.57 -8.65 -11.83
C CYS A 28 7.27 -8.96 -11.09
N VAL A 29 7.30 -9.87 -10.12
CA VAL A 29 6.12 -10.24 -9.32
C VAL A 29 5.65 -9.06 -8.48
N PHE A 30 6.56 -8.36 -7.79
CA PHE A 30 6.25 -7.18 -6.99
C PHE A 30 5.67 -6.05 -7.84
N LEU A 31 6.26 -5.79 -9.01
CA LEU A 31 5.77 -4.81 -9.98
C LEU A 31 4.39 -5.18 -10.52
N GLY A 32 4.18 -6.46 -10.85
CA GLY A 32 2.90 -6.97 -11.32
C GLY A 32 1.79 -6.83 -10.29
N ILE A 33 2.05 -7.22 -9.03
CA ILE A 33 1.12 -7.04 -7.91
C ILE A 33 0.81 -5.55 -7.70
N SER A 34 1.84 -4.71 -7.74
CA SER A 34 1.70 -3.25 -7.56
C SER A 34 0.86 -2.61 -8.67
N LEU A 35 1.06 -3.00 -9.93
CA LEU A 35 0.26 -2.52 -11.07
C LEU A 35 -1.20 -3.00 -10.97
N ALA A 36 -1.41 -4.26 -10.59
CA ALA A 36 -2.75 -4.80 -10.39
C ALA A 36 -3.50 -4.07 -9.27
N ALA A 37 -2.82 -3.80 -8.15
CA ALA A 37 -3.36 -3.04 -7.04
C ALA A 37 -3.64 -1.57 -7.43
N LEU A 38 -2.71 -0.89 -8.12
CA LEU A 38 -2.95 0.46 -8.65
C LEU A 38 -4.19 0.52 -9.54
N LEU A 39 -4.34 -0.43 -10.47
CA LEU A 39 -5.50 -0.52 -11.34
C LEU A 39 -6.77 -0.77 -10.53
N GLY A 40 -6.75 -1.72 -9.59
CA GLY A 40 -7.88 -2.04 -8.73
C GLY A 40 -8.37 -0.84 -7.92
N ASN A 41 -7.47 -0.16 -7.21
CA ASN A 41 -7.82 1.01 -6.41
C ASN A 41 -8.26 2.20 -7.26
N SER A 42 -7.62 2.43 -8.41
CA SER A 42 -8.03 3.48 -9.35
C SER A 42 -9.43 3.22 -9.91
N LEU A 43 -9.79 1.96 -10.15
CA LEU A 43 -11.14 1.57 -10.56
C LEU A 43 -12.15 1.80 -9.43
N ILE A 44 -11.81 1.48 -8.18
CA ILE A 44 -12.67 1.77 -7.02
C ILE A 44 -12.92 3.29 -6.93
N ILE A 45 -11.87 4.11 -6.98
CA ILE A 45 -11.98 5.58 -6.94
C ILE A 45 -12.84 6.08 -8.11
N SER A 46 -12.61 5.57 -9.32
CA SER A 46 -13.37 5.97 -10.52
C SER A 46 -14.84 5.53 -10.46
N ALA A 47 -15.13 4.36 -9.91
CA ALA A 47 -16.49 3.88 -9.71
C ALA A 47 -17.23 4.74 -8.68
N VAL A 48 -16.58 5.08 -7.56
CA VAL A 48 -17.12 5.99 -6.56
C VAL A 48 -17.36 7.39 -7.15
N ALA A 49 -16.42 7.91 -7.94
CA ALA A 49 -16.53 9.22 -8.58
C ALA A 49 -17.61 9.29 -9.67
N SER A 50 -17.79 8.21 -10.45
CA SER A 50 -18.77 8.15 -11.54
C SER A 50 -20.21 7.93 -11.07
N CYS A 51 -20.42 7.36 -9.88
CA CYS A 51 -21.76 7.14 -9.31
C CYS A 51 -22.49 8.41 -8.80
N GLY A 52 -21.96 9.62 -9.03
CA GLY A 52 -22.70 10.89 -8.93
C GLY A 52 -23.10 11.37 -7.52
N HIS A 53 -23.19 10.49 -6.53
CA HIS A 53 -23.46 10.83 -5.12
C HIS A 53 -22.61 10.02 -4.12
N PRO A 54 -21.26 10.09 -4.20
CA PRO A 54 -20.35 9.33 -3.33
C PRO A 54 -20.47 9.63 -1.82
N LEU A 55 -21.14 10.74 -1.46
CA LEU A 55 -21.33 11.18 -0.06
C LEU A 55 -22.62 10.68 0.59
N HIS A 56 -23.56 10.10 -0.17
CA HIS A 56 -24.87 9.70 0.37
C HIS A 56 -24.89 8.28 0.94
N THR A 57 -23.90 7.46 0.59
CA THR A 57 -23.72 6.09 1.08
C THR A 57 -22.38 6.00 1.82
N PRO A 58 -22.41 5.89 3.17
CA PRO A 58 -21.21 5.85 4.02
C PRO A 58 -20.16 4.83 3.55
N MET A 59 -20.64 3.70 3.04
CA MET A 59 -19.84 2.62 2.49
C MET A 59 -18.87 3.07 1.38
N PHE A 60 -19.29 3.91 0.41
CA PHE A 60 -18.40 4.36 -0.66
C PHE A 60 -17.31 5.31 -0.16
N PHE A 61 -17.63 6.14 0.82
CA PHE A 61 -16.66 7.01 1.47
C PHE A 61 -15.61 6.19 2.24
N PHE A 62 -16.02 5.12 2.94
CA PHE A 62 -15.06 4.24 3.63
C PHE A 62 -14.25 3.38 2.68
N LEU A 63 -14.76 3.01 1.50
CA LEU A 63 -13.96 2.32 0.47
C LEU A 63 -12.93 3.24 -0.20
N LEU A 64 -13.22 4.54 -0.28
CA LEU A 64 -12.33 5.51 -0.90
C LEU A 64 -11.03 5.71 -0.10
N ASN A 65 -11.10 5.68 1.23
CA ASN A 65 -9.95 5.98 2.10
C ASN A 65 -8.84 4.91 2.04
N PRO A 66 -9.12 3.59 2.16
CA PRO A 66 -8.16 2.52 1.90
C PRO A 66 -7.61 2.58 0.48
N ALA A 67 -8.46 2.76 -0.54
CA ALA A 67 -7.99 2.84 -1.92
C ALA A 67 -6.98 3.98 -2.15
N LEU A 68 -7.15 5.13 -1.50
CA LEU A 68 -6.19 6.24 -1.50
C LEU A 68 -4.90 5.90 -0.73
N THR A 69 -5.04 5.18 0.39
CA THR A 69 -3.94 4.75 1.26
C THR A 69 -3.03 3.76 0.52
N ASP A 70 -3.60 2.75 -0.14
CA ASP A 70 -2.87 1.79 -0.95
C ASP A 70 -2.19 2.45 -2.17
N LEU A 71 -2.89 3.38 -2.84
CA LEU A 71 -2.29 4.15 -3.94
C LEU A 71 -1.06 4.95 -3.48
N GLY A 72 -1.14 5.60 -2.32
CA GLY A 72 -0.04 6.34 -1.71
C GLY A 72 1.14 5.43 -1.31
N SER A 73 0.85 4.28 -0.72
CA SER A 73 1.84 3.26 -0.35
C SER A 73 2.59 2.73 -1.58
N ILE A 74 1.87 2.38 -2.64
CA ILE A 74 2.46 1.85 -3.87
C ILE A 74 3.30 2.92 -4.58
N CYS A 75 2.79 4.15 -4.69
CA CYS A 75 3.50 5.27 -5.31
C CYS A 75 4.78 5.66 -4.57
N THR A 76 4.86 5.44 -3.26
CA THR A 76 6.07 5.74 -2.46
C THR A 76 7.06 4.59 -2.43
N THR A 77 6.59 3.35 -2.47
CA THR A 77 7.43 2.14 -2.31
C THR A 77 8.00 1.65 -3.64
N VAL A 78 7.20 1.63 -4.72
CA VAL A 78 7.59 1.04 -6.02
C VAL A 78 8.70 1.81 -6.73
N PRO A 79 8.65 3.14 -6.88
CA PRO A 79 9.72 3.87 -7.57
C PRO A 79 11.06 3.73 -6.85
N LYS A 80 11.02 3.62 -5.52
CA LYS A 80 12.20 3.47 -4.68
C LYS A 80 12.81 2.08 -4.81
N ALA A 81 12.00 1.03 -4.82
CA ALA A 81 12.46 -0.34 -5.07
C ALA A 81 13.11 -0.49 -6.47
N ILE A 82 12.49 0.10 -7.49
CA ILE A 82 13.00 0.10 -8.87
C ILE A 82 14.31 0.89 -8.95
N HIS A 83 14.37 2.11 -8.38
CA HIS A 83 15.59 2.92 -8.37
C HIS A 83 16.75 2.22 -7.65
N ASN A 84 16.48 1.63 -6.48
CA ASN A 84 17.49 0.93 -5.68
C ASN A 84 18.03 -0.32 -6.40
N SER A 85 17.20 -0.99 -7.19
CA SER A 85 17.62 -2.13 -8.01
C SER A 85 18.36 -1.76 -9.29
N LEU A 86 18.02 -0.63 -9.94
CA LEU A 86 18.64 -0.21 -11.20
C LEU A 86 20.03 0.40 -11.01
N TRP A 87 20.23 1.15 -9.92
CA TRP A 87 21.48 1.87 -9.67
C TRP A 87 22.50 1.08 -8.83
N ASP A 88 22.22 -0.18 -8.48
CA ASP A 88 23.04 -1.06 -7.61
C ASP A 88 23.58 -0.32 -6.35
N THR A 89 22.81 0.67 -5.89
CA THR A 89 23.18 1.52 -4.76
C THR A 89 22.68 0.84 -3.50
N ARG A 90 23.49 -0.07 -2.95
CA ARG A 90 23.19 -0.78 -1.68
C ARG A 90 23.05 0.13 -0.45
N HIS A 91 23.20 1.44 -0.60
CA HIS A 91 23.12 2.41 0.49
C HIS A 91 21.93 3.36 0.30
N ILE A 92 20.81 3.02 0.93
CA ILE A 92 19.70 3.96 1.14
C ILE A 92 20.17 4.99 2.18
N PRO A 93 20.11 6.31 1.90
CA PRO A 93 20.44 7.32 2.90
C PRO A 93 19.48 7.22 4.09
N TYR A 94 19.96 7.51 5.30
CA TYR A 94 19.16 7.43 6.52
C TYR A 94 17.80 8.14 6.42
N THR A 95 17.77 9.33 5.79
CA THR A 95 16.55 10.08 5.51
C THR A 95 15.58 9.35 4.58
N GLY A 96 16.11 8.60 3.60
CA GLY A 96 15.33 7.73 2.72
C GLY A 96 14.73 6.54 3.44
N CYS A 97 15.48 5.91 4.36
CA CYS A 97 14.98 4.81 5.17
C CYS A 97 13.89 5.29 6.16
N ALA A 98 14.15 6.39 6.86
CA ALA A 98 13.18 7.01 7.78
C ALA A 98 11.88 7.41 7.08
N ALA A 99 11.96 8.04 5.90
CA ALA A 99 10.77 8.37 5.12
C ALA A 99 10.00 7.12 4.69
N GLN A 100 10.68 6.03 4.31
CA GLN A 100 10.02 4.80 3.89
C GLN A 100 9.29 4.11 5.05
N LEU A 101 9.91 4.07 6.24
CA LEU A 101 9.27 3.54 7.43
C LEU A 101 8.07 4.38 7.85
N PHE A 102 8.20 5.71 7.79
CA PHE A 102 7.11 6.64 8.07
C PHE A 102 5.91 6.39 7.15
N PHE A 103 6.11 6.37 5.83
CA PHE A 103 5.01 6.11 4.89
C PHE A 103 4.41 4.72 5.07
N PHE A 104 5.25 3.70 5.31
CA PHE A 104 4.76 2.35 5.57
C PHE A 104 3.83 2.29 6.79
N LEU A 105 4.23 2.89 7.91
CA LEU A 105 3.42 2.94 9.14
C LEU A 105 2.16 3.80 8.96
N PHE A 106 2.27 4.91 8.24
CA PHE A 106 1.15 5.81 7.97
C PHE A 106 0.07 5.15 7.12
N PHE A 107 0.46 4.30 6.16
CA PHE A 107 -0.45 3.62 5.25
C PHE A 107 -0.97 2.27 5.77
N ILE A 108 -0.76 1.92 7.04
CA ILE A 108 -1.36 0.70 7.63
C ILE A 108 -2.89 0.89 7.74
N GLU A 109 -3.64 0.02 7.05
CA GLU A 109 -5.09 0.14 6.86
C GLU A 109 -5.95 -0.36 8.03
N ALA A 110 -5.34 -0.73 9.17
CA ALA A 110 -6.03 -1.43 10.26
C ALA A 110 -7.25 -0.65 10.79
N GLU A 111 -7.17 0.67 10.86
CA GLU A 111 -8.26 1.51 11.36
C GLU A 111 -9.43 1.62 10.37
N PHE A 112 -9.16 1.69 9.07
CA PHE A 112 -10.24 1.72 8.07
C PHE A 112 -10.99 0.40 7.98
N LEU A 113 -10.30 -0.73 8.15
CA LEU A 113 -10.95 -2.03 8.21
C LEU A 113 -11.92 -2.13 9.40
N ALA A 114 -11.51 -1.61 10.57
CA ALA A 114 -12.36 -1.54 11.75
C ALA A 114 -13.58 -0.64 11.53
N ILE A 115 -13.40 0.51 10.89
CA ILE A 115 -14.49 1.43 10.53
C ILE A 115 -15.47 0.75 9.55
N MET A 116 -14.98 -0.01 8.57
CA MET A 116 -15.83 -0.79 7.66
C MET A 116 -16.60 -1.90 8.40
N CYS A 117 -15.97 -2.60 9.33
CA CYS A 117 -16.67 -3.58 10.17
C CYS A 117 -17.76 -2.90 11.02
N TYR A 118 -17.49 -1.70 11.53
CA TYR A 118 -18.47 -0.91 12.28
C TYR A 118 -19.66 -0.48 11.40
N ASP A 119 -19.40 -0.02 10.17
CA ASP A 119 -20.46 0.30 9.19
C ASP A 119 -21.38 -0.91 8.94
N CYS A 120 -20.81 -2.09 8.65
CA CYS A 120 -21.57 -3.33 8.49
C CYS A 120 -22.37 -3.70 9.73
N TYR A 121 -21.79 -3.53 10.93
CA TYR A 121 -22.48 -3.81 12.19
C TYR A 121 -23.69 -2.88 12.41
N VAL A 122 -23.52 -1.57 12.23
CA VAL A 122 -24.61 -0.60 12.43
C VAL A 122 -25.72 -0.78 11.40
N SER A 123 -25.38 -1.13 10.15
CA SER A 123 -26.38 -1.38 9.10
C SER A 123 -27.28 -2.58 9.43
N ILE A 124 -26.72 -3.65 10.01
CA ILE A 124 -27.45 -4.87 10.37
C ILE A 124 -28.19 -4.69 11.71
N CYS A 125 -27.50 -4.21 12.74
CA CYS A 125 -28.02 -4.22 14.10
C CYS A 125 -28.89 -3.00 14.44
N LYS A 126 -28.77 -1.89 13.69
CA LYS A 126 -29.47 -0.61 13.98
C LYS A 126 -29.95 0.10 12.70
N PRO A 127 -30.73 -0.55 11.81
CA PRO A 127 -31.12 0.02 10.51
C PRO A 127 -31.90 1.35 10.62
N LEU A 128 -32.78 1.47 11.63
CA LEU A 128 -33.58 2.69 11.87
C LEU A 128 -32.74 3.91 12.27
N GLN A 129 -31.56 3.70 12.87
CA GLN A 129 -30.68 4.78 13.34
C GLN A 129 -29.45 4.96 12.43
N TYR A 130 -29.30 4.12 11.40
CA TYR A 130 -28.12 4.12 10.53
C TYR A 130 -27.83 5.50 9.92
N GLY A 131 -28.84 6.17 9.37
CA GLY A 131 -28.67 7.51 8.80
C GLY A 131 -28.32 8.61 9.82
N THR A 132 -28.61 8.40 11.10
CA THR A 132 -28.29 9.34 12.18
C THR A 132 -26.89 9.08 12.75
N LEU A 133 -26.50 7.81 12.90
CA LEU A 133 -25.18 7.39 13.37
C LEU A 133 -24.08 7.55 12.30
N LEU A 134 -24.37 7.15 11.07
CA LEU A 134 -23.47 7.24 9.91
C LEU A 134 -23.91 8.36 8.96
N GLY A 135 -24.13 9.55 9.53
CA GLY A 135 -24.26 10.77 8.71
C GLY A 135 -22.93 11.14 8.04
N SER A 136 -22.98 11.88 6.94
CA SER A 136 -21.79 12.35 6.20
C SER A 136 -20.75 13.05 7.10
N ARG A 137 -21.21 13.87 8.06
CA ARG A 137 -20.32 14.53 9.03
C ARG A 137 -19.64 13.54 9.98
N ALA A 138 -20.38 12.56 10.50
CA ALA A 138 -19.81 11.54 11.39
C ALA A 138 -18.77 10.69 10.65
N CYS A 139 -19.06 10.31 9.40
CA CYS A 139 -18.10 9.59 8.55
C CYS A 139 -16.82 10.41 8.32
N ALA A 140 -16.95 11.70 8.01
CA ALA A 140 -15.80 12.60 7.86
C ALA A 140 -14.96 12.72 9.14
N HIS A 141 -15.60 12.82 10.31
CA HIS A 141 -14.90 12.84 11.60
C HIS A 141 -14.17 11.53 11.89
N MET A 142 -14.80 10.36 11.63
CA MET A 142 -14.15 9.06 11.82
C MET A 142 -12.95 8.87 10.89
N ALA A 143 -13.08 9.26 9.62
CA ALA A 143 -11.95 9.23 8.69
C ALA A 143 -10.83 10.20 9.11
N ALA A 144 -11.17 11.43 9.51
CA ALA A 144 -10.18 12.38 10.00
C ALA A 144 -9.45 11.88 11.26
N ALA A 145 -10.17 11.22 12.17
CA ALA A 145 -9.58 10.58 13.34
C ALA A 145 -8.62 9.46 12.94
N ALA A 146 -9.01 8.59 12.00
CA ALA A 146 -8.16 7.51 11.49
C ALA A 146 -6.90 8.02 10.78
N TRP A 147 -7.02 9.08 9.97
CA TRP A 147 -5.86 9.71 9.36
C TRP A 147 -4.93 10.35 10.41
N ALA A 148 -5.49 10.98 11.44
CA ALA A 148 -4.72 11.60 12.51
C ALA A 148 -4.01 10.56 13.40
N SER A 149 -4.68 9.46 13.77
CA SER A 149 -4.08 8.36 14.53
C SER A 149 -2.96 7.70 13.73
N SER A 150 -3.18 7.38 12.45
CA SER A 150 -2.12 6.84 11.57
C SER A 150 -0.93 7.79 11.45
N PHE A 151 -1.18 9.10 11.34
CA PHE A 151 -0.11 10.11 11.29
C PHE A 151 0.70 10.15 12.59
N LEU A 152 0.02 10.18 13.74
CA LEU A 152 0.67 10.20 15.05
C LEU A 152 1.46 8.91 15.32
N ASN A 153 0.90 7.77 14.92
CA ASN A 153 1.56 6.47 15.05
C ASN A 153 2.81 6.35 14.16
N ALA A 154 2.79 6.97 12.98
CA ALA A 154 3.96 7.03 12.12
C ALA A 154 5.06 7.98 12.65
N LEU A 155 4.69 8.93 13.53
CA LEU A 155 5.60 9.94 14.09
C LEU A 155 6.31 9.50 15.39
N MET A 156 5.66 8.66 16.21
CA MET A 156 6.24 8.11 17.46
C MET A 156 7.32 7.07 17.18
#